data_AF-A0A7N1A1U6-F1
#
_entry.id   AF-A0A7N1A1U6-F1
#
_cell.length_a   1.000
_cell.length_b   1.000
_cell.length_c   1.000
_cell.angle_alpha   90.00
_cell.angle_beta   90.00
_cell.angle_gamma   90.00
#
_symmetry.space_group_name_H-M   'P 1'
#
loop_
_entity.id
_entity.type
_entity.pdbx_description
1 polymer ?
#
loop_
_entity_poly.entity_id
_entity_poly.type
_entity_poly.pdbx_seq_one_letter_code
_entity_poly.pdbx_strand_id
1 'polypeptide(L)'
;MLDIKNLTPSIERLPKLQALRILVLTGAEDLTCSEGGFPQLRALHLLLFRARFIVKEGGMPLLTHLQFNKPENFIAPGRLKQLITNNAS
;
A
#
# COMPACT_ATOMS: atom_id res chain seq x y z
N MET A 1 16.65 0.74 0.31
CA MET A 1 15.56 -0.19 0.67
C MET A 1 15.10 0.23 2.07
N LEU A 2 13.90 0.79 2.22
CA LEU A 2 13.38 1.13 3.55
C LEU A 2 12.76 -0.14 4.16
N ASP A 3 13.30 -0.60 5.29
CA ASP A 3 12.71 -1.66 6.11
C ASP A 3 11.61 -1.04 6.97
N ILE A 4 10.40 -0.95 6.41
CA ILE A 4 9.26 -0.32 7.07
C ILE A 4 8.52 -1.42 7.83
N LYS A 5 8.87 -1.58 9.12
CA LYS A 5 8.14 -2.47 10.04
C LYS A 5 6.72 -1.96 10.37
N ASN A 6 6.50 -0.65 10.23
CA ASN A 6 5.21 0.03 10.35
C ASN A 6 5.22 1.29 9.49
N LEU A 7 4.13 1.57 8.77
CA LEU A 7 3.96 2.83 8.04
C LEU A 7 3.91 3.96 9.07
N THR A 8 5.07 4.60 9.30
CA THR A 8 5.12 5.69 10.26
C THR A 8 4.29 6.87 9.73
N PRO A 9 3.61 7.63 10.61
CA PRO A 9 2.83 8.81 10.20
C PRO A 9 3.63 9.81 9.36
N SER A 10 4.96 9.85 9.54
CA SER A 10 5.88 10.66 8.76
C SER A 10 5.98 10.25 7.29
N ILE A 11 5.92 8.95 6.97
CA ILE A 11 6.07 8.45 5.59
C ILE A 11 4.76 8.66 4.81
N GLU A 12 3.61 8.37 5.43
CA GLU A 12 2.30 8.54 4.80
C GLU A 12 2.01 10.00 4.45
N ARG A 13 2.59 10.94 5.18
CA ARG A 13 2.36 12.38 5.00
C ARG A 13 3.38 13.05 4.09
N LEU A 14 4.29 12.30 3.47
CA LEU A 14 5.27 12.88 2.54
C LEU A 14 4.55 13.52 1.34
N PRO A 15 4.55 14.86 1.22
CA PRO A 15 3.65 15.58 0.32
C PRO A 15 4.04 15.45 -1.16
N LYS A 16 5.20 14.85 -1.46
CA LYS A 16 5.70 14.64 -2.82
C LYS A 16 5.93 13.16 -3.14
N LEU A 17 5.56 12.25 -2.24
CA LEU A 17 5.78 10.82 -2.47
C LEU A 17 4.77 10.29 -3.49
N GLN A 18 5.26 10.03 -4.71
CA GLN A 18 4.44 9.56 -5.83
C GLN A 18 4.58 8.06 -6.09
N ALA A 19 5.71 7.46 -5.70
CA ALA A 19 5.97 6.04 -5.88
C ALA A 19 6.52 5.46 -4.58
N LEU A 20 6.02 4.28 -4.22
CA LEU A 20 6.42 3.58 -3.02
C LEU A 20 6.57 2.08 -3.33
N ARG A 21 7.69 1.51 -2.90
CA ARG A 21 7.94 0.08 -2.94
C ARG A 21 8.17 -0.41 -1.52
N ILE A 22 7.39 -1.41 -1.13
CA ILE A 22 7.43 -2.01 0.21
C ILE A 22 7.79 -3.47 0.06
N LEU A 23 8.79 -3.90 0.81
CA LEU A 23 9.25 -5.27 0.90
C LEU A 23 9.15 -5.73 2.35
N VAL A 24 8.33 -6.75 2.61
CA VAL A 24 8.13 -7.32 3.95
C VAL A 24 8.50 -8.79 3.92
N LEU A 25 9.75 -9.10 4.31
CA LEU A 25 10.33 -10.43 4.21
C LEU A 25 9.91 -11.37 5.34
N THR A 26 9.93 -10.93 6.60
CA THR A 26 9.66 -11.79 7.77
C THR A 26 9.06 -11.01 8.94
N GLY A 27 8.22 -11.67 9.75
CA GLY A 27 7.89 -11.28 11.13
C GLY A 27 7.23 -9.91 11.34
N ALA A 28 6.82 -9.20 10.30
CA ALA A 28 6.22 -7.88 10.44
C ALA A 28 4.72 -7.96 10.74
N GLU A 29 4.27 -7.00 11.54
CA GLU A 29 2.86 -6.72 11.76
C GLU A 29 2.19 -6.27 10.45
N ASP A 30 0.85 -6.32 10.43
CA ASP A 30 0.09 -5.81 9.31
C ASP A 30 0.35 -4.30 9.13
N LEU A 31 0.62 -3.90 7.90
CA LEU A 31 0.80 -2.50 7.55
C LEU A 31 -0.56 -1.85 7.34
N THR A 32 -0.83 -0.75 8.04
CA THR A 32 -2.08 -0.01 7.89
C THR A 32 -1.80 1.38 7.30
N CYS A 33 -2.36 1.67 6.14
CA CYS A 33 -2.44 3.02 5.58
C CYS A 33 -3.62 3.76 6.21
N SER A 34 -3.34 4.87 6.89
CA SER A 34 -4.34 5.68 7.56
C SER A 34 -5.25 6.45 6.58
N GLU A 35 -6.35 6.98 7.09
CA GLU A 35 -7.20 7.91 6.33
C GLU A 35 -6.40 9.15 5.93
N GLY A 36 -6.48 9.52 4.64
CA GLY A 36 -5.68 10.62 4.07
C GLY A 36 -4.18 10.32 3.94
N GLY A 37 -3.74 9.10 4.31
CA GLY A 37 -2.38 8.65 4.10
C GLY A 37 -2.03 8.61 2.61
N PHE A 38 -0.79 8.96 2.28
CA PHE A 38 -0.24 8.96 0.94
C PHE A 38 -1.04 9.79 -0.08
N PRO A 39 -1.25 11.10 0.16
CA PRO A 39 -2.16 11.93 -0.63
C PRO A 39 -1.74 12.08 -2.11
N GLN A 40 -0.45 11.90 -2.42
CA GLN A 40 0.10 12.06 -3.77
C GLN A 40 0.61 10.75 -4.40
N LEU A 41 0.39 9.61 -3.74
CA LEU A 41 0.92 8.33 -4.21
C LEU A 41 0.13 7.84 -5.42
N ARG A 42 0.85 7.55 -6.51
CA ARG A 42 0.32 7.09 -7.79
C ARG A 42 0.70 5.65 -8.10
N ALA A 43 1.87 5.20 -7.62
CA ALA A 43 2.36 3.85 -7.82
C ALA A 43 2.75 3.18 -6.50
N LEU A 44 2.20 1.99 -6.25
CA LEU A 44 2.52 1.16 -5.10
C LEU A 44 2.93 -0.24 -5.56
N HIS A 45 4.10 -0.68 -5.11
CA HIS A 45 4.57 -2.06 -5.30
C HIS A 45 4.77 -2.73 -3.94
N LEU A 46 4.00 -3.78 -3.69
CA LEU A 46 4.01 -4.57 -2.46
C LEU A 46 4.61 -5.96 -2.71
N LEU A 47 5.62 -6.32 -1.94
CA LEU A 47 6.13 -7.69 -1.89
C LEU A 47 5.99 -8.18 -0.44
N LEU A 48 4.86 -8.83 -0.16
CA LEU A 48 4.42 -9.25 1.17
C LEU A 48 4.49 -10.78 1.29
N PHE A 49 5.25 -11.28 2.26
CA PHE A 49 5.34 -12.74 2.48
C PHE A 49 4.25 -13.25 3.43
N ARG A 50 4.14 -12.63 4.63
CA ARG A 50 3.21 -13.03 5.71
C ARG A 50 2.36 -11.90 6.28
N ALA A 51 2.66 -10.65 5.95
CA ALA A 51 1.91 -9.49 6.44
C ALA A 51 0.79 -9.09 5.46
N ARG A 52 -0.27 -8.49 6.00
CA ARG A 52 -1.32 -7.83 5.20
C ARG A 52 -1.02 -6.35 5.07
N PHE A 53 -1.55 -5.76 4.01
CA PHE A 53 -1.54 -4.32 3.79
C PHE A 53 -2.99 -3.84 3.75
N ILE A 54 -3.37 -3.07 4.78
CA ILE A 54 -4.74 -2.63 5.03
C ILE A 54 -4.83 -1.14 4.72
N VAL A 55 -5.73 -0.77 3.83
CA VAL A 55 -5.99 0.62 3.47
C VAL A 55 -7.29 1.06 4.09
N LYS A 56 -7.25 2.09 4.94
CA LYS A 56 -8.46 2.74 5.46
C LYS A 56 -9.12 3.59 4.36
N GLU A 57 -10.42 3.85 4.53
CA GLU A 57 -11.16 4.71 3.61
C GLU A 57 -10.44 6.06 3.44
N GLY A 58 -10.44 6.61 2.22
CA GLY A 58 -9.72 7.86 1.91
C GLY A 58 -8.19 7.76 1.80
N GLY A 59 -7.55 6.65 2.19
CA GLY A 59 -6.09 6.47 2.05
C GLY A 59 -5.67 6.19 0.60
N MET A 60 -4.60 6.83 0.10
CA MET A 60 -4.09 6.74 -1.28
C MET A 60 -5.09 7.19 -2.37
N PRO A 61 -5.62 8.43 -2.32
CA PRO A 61 -6.68 8.89 -3.21
C PRO A 61 -6.30 8.91 -4.69
N LEU A 62 -5.00 9.10 -5.00
CA LEU A 62 -4.49 9.24 -6.37
C LEU A 62 -3.81 7.96 -6.93
N LEU A 63 -3.96 6.82 -6.24
CA LEU A 63 -3.34 5.58 -6.66
C LEU A 63 -3.94 5.10 -7.99
N THR A 64 -3.08 4.89 -8.98
CA THR A 64 -3.48 4.40 -10.31
C THR A 64 -2.75 3.13 -10.71
N HIS A 65 -1.58 2.87 -10.12
CA HIS A 65 -0.77 1.69 -10.39
C HIS A 65 -0.54 0.93 -9.08
N LEU A 66 -0.91 -0.34 -9.07
CA LEU A 66 -0.78 -1.22 -7.92
C LEU A 66 -0.21 -2.56 -8.39
N GLN A 67 0.92 -2.95 -7.81
CA GLN A 67 1.53 -4.25 -8.03
C GLN A 67 1.69 -4.96 -6.69
N PHE A 68 1.31 -6.23 -6.62
CA PHE A 68 1.50 -7.06 -5.43
C PHE A 68 1.81 -8.50 -5.83
N ASN A 69 2.47 -9.24 -4.95
CA ASN A 69 2.73 -10.66 -5.13
C ASN A 69 1.60 -11.57 -4.61
N LYS A 70 0.75 -11.06 -3.71
CA LYS A 70 -0.34 -11.80 -3.06
C LYS A 70 -1.59 -10.91 -2.92
N PRO A 71 -2.54 -10.96 -3.88
CA PRO A 71 -3.74 -10.13 -3.84
C PRO A 71 -4.56 -10.29 -2.55
N GLU A 72 -4.61 -11.50 -2.00
CA GLU A 72 -5.33 -11.84 -0.77
C GLU A 72 -4.80 -11.10 0.48
N ASN A 73 -3.56 -10.61 0.43
CA ASN A 73 -2.95 -9.85 1.52
C ASN A 73 -3.19 -8.34 1.41
N PHE A 74 -3.82 -7.86 0.33
CA PHE A 74 -4.14 -6.46 0.14
C PHE A 74 -5.63 -6.19 0.42
N ILE A 75 -5.91 -5.55 1.55
CA ILE A 75 -7.28 -5.23 2.00
C ILE A 75 -7.51 -3.75 1.76
N ALA A 76 -8.43 -3.42 0.85
CA ALA A 76 -8.62 -2.05 0.41
C ALA A 76 -10.10 -1.69 0.16
N PRO A 77 -10.45 -0.39 0.23
CA PRO A 77 -11.79 0.10 -0.06
C PRO A 77 -12.18 -0.10 -1.52
N GLY A 78 -13.48 -0.03 -1.80
CA GLY A 78 -14.09 -0.42 -3.08
C GLY A 78 -13.39 0.17 -4.32
N ARG A 79 -13.02 1.46 -4.28
CA ARG A 79 -12.33 2.11 -5.42
C ARG A 79 -10.98 1.47 -5.76
N LEU A 80 -10.23 0.99 -4.76
CA LEU A 80 -8.92 0.38 -4.96
C LEU A 80 -9.04 -1.07 -5.40
N LYS A 81 -10.16 -1.74 -5.10
CA LYS A 81 -10.42 -3.12 -5.57
C LYS A 81 -10.47 -3.21 -7.10
N GLN A 82 -10.90 -2.15 -7.79
CA GLN A 82 -10.90 -2.08 -9.25
C GLN A 82 -9.48 -2.12 -9.85
N LEU A 83 -8.46 -1.67 -9.10
CA LEU A 83 -7.07 -1.76 -9.52
C LEU A 83 -6.52 -3.18 -9.37
N ILE A 84 -7.07 -3.96 -8.43
CA ILE A 84 -6.68 -5.37 -8.20
C ILE A 84 -7.11 -6.22 -9.39
N THR A 85 -8.33 -6.00 -9.90
CA THR A 85 -8.89 -6.79 -11.01
C THR A 85 -8.14 -6.59 -12.34
N ASN A 86 -7.54 -5.41 -12.55
CA ASN A 86 -6.84 -5.08 -13.80
C ASN A 86 -5.42 -5.67 -13.90
N ASN A 87 -4.86 -6.20 -12.81
CA ASN A 87 -3.50 -6.77 -12.77
C ASN A 87 -3.48 -8.31 -12.72
N ALA A 88 -4.65 -8.95 -12.83
CA ALA A 88 -4.81 -10.41 -12.77
C ALA A 88 -4.90 -11.07 -14.17
N SER A 89 -4.41 -10.38 -15.22
CA SER A 89 -4.38 -10.87 -16.61
C SER A 89 -3.01 -11.44 -16.99
#